data_AF-A0A6I2I142-F1
#
_entry.id   AF-A0A6I2I142-F1
#
_cell.length_a   1.000
_cell.length_b   1.000
_cell.length_c   1.000
_cell.angle_alpha   90.00
_cell.angle_beta   90.00
_cell.angle_gamma   90.00
#
_symmetry.space_group_name_H-M   'P 1'
#
loop_
_entity.id
_entity.type
_entity.pdbx_description
1 polymer ?
#
loop_
_entity_poly.entity_id
_entity_poly.type
_entity_poly.pdbx_seq_one_letter_code
_entity_poly.pdbx_strand_id
1 'polypeptide(L)'
;MVEFLAHMLAATPLWVYALFVFLLIRGIKSRQTATVTLERLALIPLIFFVWDLYDLVQYRHLTAGIVLVWLVVLAIGAGVGYWLIKPQRIRRVAEPRTIERQPDYSALPIMMTAFAIKYVFGVLAAVSPATMAKPGVSMAAVAVGGLFAGSFMGKFLRYIQCYRSATQEHN
;
A
#
# COMPACT_ATOMS: atom_id res chain seq x y z
N MET A 1 -4.24 31.08 5.10
CA MET A 1 -4.43 29.61 4.97
C MET A 1 -4.48 29.16 3.52
N VAL A 2 -5.35 29.74 2.67
CA VAL A 2 -5.49 29.33 1.26
C VAL A 2 -4.19 29.48 0.46
N GLU A 3 -3.46 30.58 0.65
CA GLU A 3 -2.16 30.82 -0.02
C GLU A 3 -1.09 29.79 0.35
N PHE A 4 -1.05 29.37 1.62
CA PHE A 4 -0.15 28.32 2.08
C PHE A 4 -0.47 26.98 1.42
N LEU A 5 -1.75 26.61 1.32
CA LEU A 5 -2.19 25.39 0.65
C LEU A 5 -1.85 25.44 -0.86
N ALA A 6 -2.05 26.58 -1.51
CA ALA A 6 -1.73 26.75 -2.92
C ALA A 6 -0.23 26.57 -3.18
N HIS A 7 0.64 27.18 -2.36
CA HIS A 7 2.09 27.02 -2.48
C HIS A 7 2.54 25.59 -2.19
N MET A 8 1.96 24.93 -1.19
CA MET A 8 2.28 23.54 -0.86
C MET A 8 1.91 22.59 -2.00
N LEU A 9 0.74 22.78 -2.61
CA LEU A 9 0.31 22.00 -3.78
C LEU A 9 1.20 22.31 -4.99
N ALA A 10 1.52 23.58 -5.26
CA ALA A 10 2.41 23.95 -6.35
C ALA A 10 3.84 23.39 -6.19
N ALA A 11 4.33 23.27 -4.95
CA ALA A 11 5.63 22.69 -4.64
C ALA A 11 5.63 21.15 -4.63
N THR A 12 4.45 20.51 -4.73
CA THR A 12 4.34 19.05 -4.74
C THR A 12 4.85 18.51 -6.09
N PRO A 13 5.81 17.57 -6.11
CA PRO A 13 6.33 17.03 -7.36
C PRO A 13 5.26 16.34 -8.21
N LEU A 14 5.35 16.49 -9.54
CA LEU A 14 4.39 15.93 -10.51
C LEU A 14 4.18 14.41 -10.36
N TRP A 15 5.22 13.67 -9.98
CA TRP A 15 5.13 12.22 -9.79
C TRP A 15 4.16 11.82 -8.65
N VAL A 16 3.99 12.67 -7.63
CA VAL A 16 3.05 12.43 -6.52
C VAL A 16 1.62 12.50 -7.03
N TYR A 17 1.31 13.46 -7.91
CA TYR A 17 0.01 13.56 -8.57
C TYR A 17 -0.24 12.39 -9.51
N ALA A 18 0.77 11.96 -10.27
CA ALA A 18 0.64 10.77 -11.12
C ALA A 18 0.30 9.53 -10.29
N LEU A 19 0.95 9.36 -9.13
CA LEU A 19 0.66 8.27 -8.21
C LEU A 19 -0.75 8.39 -7.59
N PHE A 20 -1.17 9.60 -7.21
CA PHE A 20 -2.53 9.85 -6.71
C PHE A 20 -3.59 9.42 -7.73
N VAL A 21 -3.48 9.91 -8.97
CA VAL A 21 -4.41 9.57 -10.06
C VAL A 21 -4.38 8.07 -10.35
N PHE A 22 -3.20 7.45 -10.39
CA PHE A 22 -3.06 6.01 -10.56
C PHE A 22 -3.80 5.22 -9.46
N LEU A 23 -3.60 5.56 -8.19
CA LEU A 23 -4.27 4.91 -7.06
C LEU A 23 -5.78 5.15 -7.07
N LEU A 24 -6.22 6.34 -7.44
CA LEU A 24 -7.64 6.68 -7.56
C LEU A 24 -8.31 5.81 -8.63
N ILE A 25 -7.74 5.75 -9.83
CA ILE A 25 -8.25 4.92 -10.93
C ILE A 25 -8.27 3.45 -10.52
N ARG A 26 -7.19 2.97 -9.90
CA ARG A 26 -7.08 1.57 -9.46
C ARG A 26 -8.08 1.21 -8.35
N GLY A 27 -8.30 2.11 -7.39
CA GLY A 27 -9.29 1.92 -6.33
C GLY A 27 -10.73 2.05 -6.83
N ILE A 28 -11.01 2.87 -7.85
CA ILE A 28 -12.33 2.90 -8.48
C ILE A 28 -12.56 1.60 -9.27
N LYS A 29 -11.57 1.18 -10.07
CA LYS A 29 -11.65 -0.08 -10.83
C LYS A 29 -11.77 -1.31 -9.94
N SER A 30 -11.27 -1.29 -8.70
CA SER A 30 -11.46 -2.40 -7.77
C SER A 30 -12.91 -2.59 -7.31
N ARG A 31 -13.80 -1.63 -7.54
CA ARG A 31 -15.23 -1.71 -7.24
C ARG A 31 -16.04 -2.42 -8.32
N GLN A 32 -15.43 -2.73 -9.46
CA GLN A 32 -16.08 -3.45 -10.54
C GLN A 32 -15.55 -4.89 -10.59
N THR A 33 -16.39 -5.83 -11.01
CA THR A 33 -15.94 -7.18 -11.33
C THR A 33 -15.00 -7.10 -12.52
N ALA A 34 -13.76 -7.55 -12.33
CA ALA A 34 -12.75 -7.54 -13.39
C ALA A 34 -11.92 -8.81 -13.33
N THR A 35 -11.58 -9.34 -14.51
CA THR A 35 -10.52 -10.33 -14.66
C THR A 35 -9.18 -9.62 -14.54
N VAL A 36 -8.43 -9.94 -13.50
CA VAL A 36 -7.12 -9.31 -13.25
C VAL A 36 -6.05 -10.38 -13.23
N THR A 37 -4.94 -10.13 -13.92
CA THR A 37 -3.76 -10.97 -13.84
C THR A 37 -3.05 -10.76 -12.51
N LEU A 38 -2.38 -11.82 -12.00
CA LEU A 38 -1.60 -11.76 -10.76
C LEU A 38 -0.53 -10.64 -10.80
N GLU A 39 0.11 -10.42 -11.95
CA GLU A 39 1.13 -9.35 -12.12
C GLU A 39 0.53 -7.95 -11.88
N ARG A 40 -0.64 -7.67 -12.46
CA ARG A 40 -1.32 -6.40 -12.24
C ARG A 40 -1.77 -6.23 -10.79
N LEU A 41 -1.98 -7.32 -10.06
CA LEU A 41 -2.33 -7.29 -8.65
C LEU A 41 -1.10 -7.02 -7.75
N ALA A 42 0.08 -7.45 -8.19
CA ALA A 42 1.37 -7.24 -7.51
C ALA A 42 1.89 -5.80 -7.59
N LEU A 43 1.47 -5.02 -8.60
CA LEU A 43 1.97 -3.66 -8.79
C LEU A 43 1.73 -2.74 -7.57
N ILE A 44 0.53 -2.78 -7.00
CA ILE A 44 0.18 -1.92 -5.87
C ILE A 44 1.03 -2.25 -4.61
N PRO A 45 1.07 -3.51 -4.13
CA PRO A 45 1.91 -3.84 -2.98
C PRO A 45 3.39 -3.55 -3.24
N LEU A 46 3.88 -3.78 -4.46
CA LEU A 46 5.27 -3.48 -4.80
C LEU A 46 5.56 -1.97 -4.73
N ILE A 47 4.69 -1.13 -5.30
CA ILE A 47 4.85 0.34 -5.25
C ILE A 47 4.88 0.83 -3.79
N PHE A 48 3.92 0.38 -2.97
CA PHE A 48 3.88 0.78 -1.56
C PHE A 48 5.08 0.25 -0.77
N PHE A 49 5.51 -0.99 -1.03
CA PHE A 49 6.67 -1.58 -0.36
C PHE A 49 7.97 -0.85 -0.72
N VAL A 50 8.22 -0.59 -2.00
CA VAL A 50 9.42 0.13 -2.45
C VAL A 50 9.42 1.57 -1.94
N TRP A 51 8.27 2.24 -1.96
CA TRP A 51 8.15 3.59 -1.40
C TRP A 51 8.39 3.58 0.12
N ASP A 52 7.85 2.60 0.84
CA ASP A 52 8.08 2.49 2.27
C ASP A 52 9.54 2.20 2.63
N LEU A 53 10.18 1.32 1.86
CA LEU A 53 11.61 1.03 2.00
C LEU A 53 12.47 2.25 1.68
N TYR A 54 12.11 3.01 0.63
CA TYR A 54 12.77 4.27 0.30
C TYR A 54 12.68 5.27 1.45
N ASP A 55 11.48 5.44 2.04
CA ASP A 55 11.29 6.36 3.16
C ASP A 55 12.10 5.93 4.40
N LEU A 56 12.20 4.62 4.65
CA LEU A 56 13.00 4.05 5.72
C LEU A 56 14.49 4.35 5.53
N VAL A 57 15.02 4.20 4.31
CA VAL A 57 16.45 4.40 4.03
C VAL A 57 16.81 5.89 3.96
N GLN A 58 15.97 6.72 3.36
CA GLN A 58 16.28 8.13 3.16
C GLN A 58 16.06 8.98 4.41
N TYR A 59 14.97 8.75 5.13
CA TYR A 59 14.54 9.66 6.19
C TYR A 59 14.76 9.12 7.59
N ARG A 60 15.33 7.90 7.76
CA ARG A 60 15.57 7.30 9.07
C ARG A 60 17.02 6.90 9.23
N HIS A 61 17.51 7.02 10.46
CA HIS A 61 18.77 6.42 10.84
C HIS A 61 18.59 4.91 10.94
N LEU A 62 19.22 4.16 10.04
CA LEU A 62 19.15 2.70 9.99
C LEU A 62 19.88 2.10 11.20
N THR A 63 19.13 1.90 12.28
CA THR A 63 19.56 1.14 13.45
C THR A 63 18.87 -0.21 13.45
N ALA A 64 19.48 -1.23 14.06
CA ALA A 64 18.89 -2.55 14.19
C ALA A 64 17.48 -2.50 14.84
N GLY A 65 17.28 -1.62 15.82
CA GLY A 65 15.99 -1.42 16.47
C GLY A 65 14.91 -0.88 15.52
N ILE A 66 15.23 0.13 14.69
CA ILE A 66 14.28 0.69 13.72
C ILE A 66 13.92 -0.35 12.65
N VAL A 67 14.89 -1.12 12.17
CA VAL A 67 14.64 -2.20 11.19
C VAL A 67 13.77 -3.30 11.81
N LEU A 68 14.03 -3.69 13.06
CA LEU A 68 13.21 -4.66 13.76
C LEU A 68 11.76 -4.18 13.92
N VAL A 69 11.56 -2.93 14.36
CA VAL A 69 10.24 -2.32 14.47
C VAL A 69 9.54 -2.32 13.11
N TRP A 70 10.23 -1.90 12.06
CA TRP A 70 9.71 -1.90 10.69
C TRP A 70 9.27 -3.30 10.24
N LEU A 71 10.09 -4.33 10.47
CA LEU A 71 9.74 -5.72 10.16
C LEU A 71 8.53 -6.21 10.95
N VAL A 72 8.43 -5.87 12.24
CA VAL A 72 7.31 -6.25 13.09
C VAL A 72 6.01 -5.61 12.60
N VAL A 73 6.00 -4.30 12.35
CA VAL A 73 4.78 -3.62 11.86
C VAL A 73 4.40 -4.08 10.45
N LEU A 74 5.38 -4.42 9.62
CA LEU A 74 5.16 -4.97 8.29
C LEU A 74 4.54 -6.37 8.36
N ALA A 75 5.02 -7.22 9.26
CA ALA A 75 4.45 -8.54 9.51
C ALA A 75 3.02 -8.44 10.06
N ILE A 76 2.77 -7.54 11.01
CA ILE A 76 1.42 -7.25 11.54
C ILE A 76 0.50 -6.79 10.41
N GLY A 77 0.95 -5.82 9.62
CA GLY A 77 0.22 -5.32 8.45
C GLY A 77 -0.12 -6.46 7.49
N ALA A 78 0.85 -7.32 7.18
CA ALA A 78 0.65 -8.49 6.31
C ALA A 78 -0.39 -9.47 6.89
N GLY A 79 -0.36 -9.74 8.19
CA GLY A 79 -1.38 -10.56 8.85
C GLY A 79 -2.79 -9.96 8.69
N VAL A 80 -2.94 -8.65 8.94
CA VAL A 80 -4.22 -7.92 8.77
C VAL A 80 -4.69 -7.98 7.32
N GLY A 81 -3.79 -7.70 6.37
CA GLY A 81 -4.08 -7.75 4.93
C GLY A 81 -4.52 -9.12 4.47
N TYR A 82 -3.83 -10.17 4.92
CA TYR A 82 -4.15 -11.56 4.62
C TYR A 82 -5.54 -11.94 5.15
N TRP A 83 -5.88 -11.51 6.37
CA TRP A 83 -7.17 -11.83 6.99
C TRP A 83 -8.35 -11.06 6.37
N LEU A 84 -8.11 -9.87 5.82
CA LEU A 84 -9.14 -9.07 5.16
C LEU A 84 -9.70 -9.72 3.89
N ILE A 85 -8.98 -10.65 3.27
CA ILE A 85 -9.42 -11.36 2.07
C ILE A 85 -10.20 -12.62 2.46
N LYS A 86 -11.53 -12.57 2.26
CA LYS A 86 -12.40 -13.74 2.40
C LYS A 86 -12.30 -14.65 1.16
N PRO A 87 -11.87 -15.92 1.29
CA PRO A 87 -11.64 -16.83 0.16
C PRO A 87 -12.90 -17.15 -0.65
N GLN A 88 -14.06 -17.14 0.01
CA GLN A 88 -15.36 -17.51 -0.56
C GLN A 88 -15.84 -16.59 -1.70
N ARG A 89 -15.12 -15.50 -2.00
CA ARG A 89 -15.46 -14.53 -3.05
C ARG A 89 -14.54 -14.61 -4.28
N ILE A 90 -13.66 -15.60 -4.36
CA ILE A 90 -12.68 -15.72 -5.44
C ILE A 90 -13.14 -16.84 -6.37
N ARG A 91 -13.63 -16.49 -7.56
CA ARG A 91 -14.01 -17.44 -8.61
C ARG A 91 -12.96 -17.40 -9.72
N ARG A 92 -12.48 -18.56 -10.16
CA ARG A 92 -11.53 -18.65 -11.28
C ARG A 92 -12.31 -18.53 -12.59
N VAL A 93 -11.81 -17.73 -13.52
CA VAL A 93 -12.32 -17.69 -14.91
C VAL A 93 -11.45 -18.59 -15.76
N ALA A 94 -11.99 -19.13 -16.86
CA ALA A 94 -11.34 -20.11 -17.73
C ALA A 94 -10.05 -19.61 -18.42
N GLU A 95 -9.73 -18.31 -18.36
CA GLU A 95 -8.51 -17.74 -18.96
C GLU A 95 -7.24 -17.98 -18.10
N PRO A 96 -6.05 -18.16 -18.72
CA PRO A 96 -4.80 -18.41 -18.00
C PRO A 96 -4.40 -17.23 -17.08
N ARG A 97 -4.01 -17.53 -15.83
CA ARG A 97 -3.49 -16.55 -14.84
C ARG A 97 -4.46 -15.42 -14.44
N THR A 98 -5.75 -15.57 -14.72
CA THR A 98 -6.80 -14.59 -14.41
C THR A 98 -7.69 -15.05 -13.27
N ILE A 99 -8.05 -14.11 -12.40
CA ILE A 99 -8.98 -14.32 -11.28
C ILE A 99 -10.16 -13.36 -11.48
N GLU A 100 -11.39 -13.86 -11.34
CA GLU A 100 -12.58 -13.02 -11.24
C GLU A 100 -12.64 -12.45 -9.83
N ARG A 101 -12.28 -11.18 -9.70
CA ARG A 101 -12.34 -10.49 -8.42
C ARG A 101 -13.74 -9.91 -8.25
N GLN A 102 -14.46 -10.35 -7.21
CA GLN A 102 -15.68 -9.65 -6.79
C GLN A 102 -15.35 -8.20 -6.36
N PRO A 103 -16.31 -7.26 -6.50
CA PRO A 103 -16.16 -5.89 -6.06
C PRO A 103 -15.54 -5.74 -4.67
N ASP A 104 -14.38 -5.10 -4.59
CA ASP A 104 -13.71 -4.74 -3.34
C ASP A 104 -13.87 -3.24 -3.09
N TYR A 105 -14.87 -2.93 -2.27
CA TYR A 105 -15.16 -1.57 -1.83
C TYR A 105 -14.18 -1.06 -0.77
N SER A 106 -13.41 -1.94 -0.12
CA SER A 106 -12.43 -1.58 0.93
C SER A 106 -11.11 -1.07 0.36
N ALA A 107 -10.78 -1.46 -0.88
CA ALA A 107 -9.51 -1.13 -1.50
C ALA A 107 -9.31 0.38 -1.73
N LEU A 108 -10.31 1.10 -2.26
CA LEU A 108 -10.20 2.56 -2.46
C LEU A 108 -9.94 3.32 -1.15
N PRO A 109 -10.78 3.21 -0.10
CA PRO A 109 -10.55 3.97 1.12
C PRO A 109 -9.20 3.62 1.76
N ILE A 110 -8.78 2.35 1.78
CA ILE A 110 -7.46 1.97 2.31
C ILE A 110 -6.33 2.61 1.51
N MET A 111 -6.39 2.58 0.16
CA MET A 111 -5.36 3.21 -0.69
C MET A 111 -5.31 4.73 -0.52
N MET A 112 -6.47 5.39 -0.43
CA MET A 112 -6.54 6.84 -0.25
C MET A 112 -6.03 7.26 1.13
N THR A 113 -6.39 6.52 2.19
CA THR A 113 -5.87 6.77 3.54
C THR A 113 -4.36 6.55 3.61
N ALA A 114 -3.85 5.47 3.02
CA ALA A 114 -2.41 5.20 2.95
C ALA A 114 -1.66 6.32 2.22
N PHE A 115 -2.16 6.73 1.06
CA PHE A 115 -1.58 7.82 0.28
C PHE A 115 -1.60 9.14 1.05
N ALA A 116 -2.74 9.52 1.65
CA ALA A 116 -2.89 10.77 2.38
C ALA A 116 -1.89 10.86 3.55
N ILE A 117 -1.74 9.78 4.32
CA ILE A 117 -0.80 9.78 5.45
C ILE A 117 0.65 9.86 4.97
N LYS A 118 1.03 9.08 3.94
CA LYS A 118 2.39 9.18 3.36
C LYS A 118 2.66 10.56 2.76
N TYR A 119 1.67 11.17 2.11
CA TYR A 119 1.77 12.52 1.58
C TYR A 119 2.01 13.54 2.70
N VAL A 120 1.24 13.48 3.80
CA VAL A 120 1.45 14.37 4.96
C VAL A 120 2.85 14.20 5.54
N PHE A 121 3.35 12.96 5.67
CA PHE A 121 4.73 12.72 6.12
C PHE A 121 5.78 13.25 5.13
N GLY A 122 5.55 13.13 3.83
CA GLY A 122 6.43 13.69 2.80
C GLY A 122 6.47 15.22 2.85
N VAL A 123 5.31 15.86 2.99
CA VAL A 123 5.21 17.32 3.18
C VAL A 123 5.90 17.74 4.46
N LEU A 124 5.69 17.02 5.57
CA LEU A 124 6.32 17.32 6.84
C LEU A 124 7.85 17.17 6.76
N ALA A 125 8.35 16.14 6.08
CA ALA A 125 9.77 15.94 5.84
C ALA A 125 10.39 17.08 5.00
N ALA A 126 9.63 17.67 4.07
CA ALA A 126 10.08 18.79 3.25
C ALA A 126 10.01 20.15 3.98
N VAL A 127 8.93 20.40 4.75
CA VAL A 127 8.67 21.70 5.40
C VAL A 127 9.38 21.81 6.74
N SER A 128 9.43 20.74 7.54
CA SER A 128 10.11 20.72 8.84
C SER A 128 10.84 19.39 9.06
N PRO A 129 12.04 19.23 8.48
CA PRO A 129 12.89 18.05 8.70
C PRO A 129 13.15 17.80 10.19
N ALA A 130 13.29 18.87 10.99
CA ALA A 130 13.52 18.77 12.43
C ALA A 130 12.33 18.15 13.18
N THR A 131 11.08 18.45 12.78
CA THR A 131 9.89 17.81 13.36
C THR A 131 9.81 16.35 12.94
N MET A 132 10.11 16.04 11.67
CA MET A 132 10.11 14.67 11.15
C MET A 132 11.15 13.78 11.84
N ALA A 133 12.30 14.35 12.23
CA ALA A 133 13.38 13.67 12.93
C ALA A 133 13.06 13.37 14.41
N LYS A 134 12.00 13.97 14.99
CA LYS A 134 11.59 13.68 16.37
C LYS A 134 11.24 12.19 16.49
N PRO A 135 11.73 11.48 17.53
CA PRO A 135 11.54 10.03 17.66
C PRO A 135 10.08 9.59 17.53
N GLY A 136 9.14 10.29 18.18
CA GLY A 136 7.71 9.94 18.12
C GLY A 136 7.11 10.03 16.70
N VAL A 137 7.43 11.09 15.96
CA VAL A 137 6.91 11.29 14.59
C VAL A 137 7.56 10.30 13.62
N SER A 138 8.87 10.12 13.76
CA SER A 138 9.66 9.17 12.98
C SER A 138 9.17 7.72 13.15
N MET A 139 8.92 7.31 14.40
CA MET A 139 8.35 6.00 14.73
C MET A 139 6.93 5.83 14.22
N ALA A 140 6.07 6.86 14.34
CA ALA A 140 4.73 6.81 13.79
C ALA A 140 4.74 6.62 12.27
N ALA A 141 5.66 7.30 11.58
CA ALA A 141 5.82 7.17 10.14
C ALA A 141 6.30 5.76 9.73
N VAL A 142 7.25 5.17 10.46
CA VAL A 142 7.69 3.77 10.25
C VAL A 142 6.54 2.79 10.51
N ALA A 143 5.80 2.99 11.61
CA ALA A 143 4.70 2.12 12.00
C ALA A 143 3.57 2.12 10.97
N VAL A 144 3.11 3.32 10.59
CA VAL A 144 2.01 3.47 9.64
C VAL A 144 2.42 3.03 8.24
N GLY A 145 3.63 3.40 7.80
CA GLY A 145 4.19 2.99 6.52
C GLY A 145 4.26 1.47 6.38
N GLY A 146 4.89 0.80 7.36
CA GLY A 146 5.03 -0.65 7.38
C GLY A 146 3.68 -1.38 7.50
N LEU A 147 2.72 -0.86 8.29
CA LEU A 147 1.37 -1.42 8.37
C LEU A 147 0.66 -1.41 7.00
N PHE A 148 0.73 -0.30 6.27
CA PHE A 148 0.10 -0.22 4.95
C PHE A 148 0.82 -1.09 3.93
N ALA A 149 2.14 -0.99 3.82
CA ALA A 149 2.94 -1.81 2.91
C ALA A 149 2.72 -3.31 3.17
N GLY A 150 2.76 -3.71 4.45
CA GLY A 150 2.43 -5.04 4.92
C GLY A 150 1.02 -5.46 4.51
N SER A 151 0.00 -4.63 4.76
CA SER A 151 -1.40 -4.97 4.44
C SER A 151 -1.63 -5.24 2.96
N PHE A 152 -1.01 -4.46 2.07
CA PHE A 152 -1.11 -4.72 0.64
C PHE A 152 -0.39 -6.01 0.27
N MET A 153 0.78 -6.28 0.85
CA MET A 153 1.54 -7.51 0.62
C MET A 153 0.78 -8.75 1.10
N GLY A 154 0.20 -8.70 2.30
CA GLY A 154 -0.60 -9.78 2.88
C GLY A 154 -1.83 -10.12 2.05
N LYS A 155 -2.56 -9.10 1.56
CA LYS A 155 -3.67 -9.30 0.62
C LYS A 155 -3.19 -10.05 -0.63
N PHE A 156 -2.07 -9.62 -1.20
CA PHE A 156 -1.50 -10.24 -2.40
C PHE A 156 -1.08 -11.71 -2.18
N LEU A 157 -0.42 -12.01 -1.05
CA LEU A 157 -0.07 -13.38 -0.67
C LEU A 157 -1.31 -14.29 -0.57
N ARG A 158 -2.40 -13.79 0.03
CA ARG A 158 -3.66 -14.54 0.08
C ARG A 158 -4.23 -14.82 -1.31
N TYR A 159 -4.18 -13.84 -2.22
CA TYR A 159 -4.61 -14.04 -3.60
C TYR A 159 -3.79 -15.11 -4.34
N ILE A 160 -2.46 -15.14 -4.16
CA ILE A 160 -1.61 -16.20 -4.72
C ILE A 160 -1.98 -17.57 -4.15
N GLN A 161 -2.21 -17.65 -2.84
CA GLN A 161 -2.56 -18.92 -2.21
C GLN A 161 -3.90 -19.46 -2.72
N CYS A 162 -4.93 -18.63 -2.80
CA CYS A 162 -6.22 -19.03 -3.36
C CYS A 162 -6.10 -19.47 -4.82
N TYR A 163 -5.27 -18.80 -5.63
CA TYR A 163 -4.97 -19.21 -7.00
C TYR A 163 -4.30 -20.59 -7.07
N ARG A 164 -3.33 -20.85 -6.20
CA ARG A 164 -2.61 -22.14 -6.13
C ARG A 164 -3.51 -23.29 -5.67
N SER A 165 -4.31 -23.10 -4.61
CA SER A 165 -5.21 -24.14 -4.11
C SER A 165 -6.28 -24.54 -5.14
N ALA A 166 -6.85 -23.57 -5.87
CA ALA A 166 -7.79 -23.84 -6.96
C ALA A 166 -7.15 -24.54 -8.18
N THR A 167 -5.81 -24.59 -8.27
CA THR A 167 -5.11 -25.33 -9.32
C THR A 167 -4.93 -26.80 -8.94
N GLN A 168 -4.94 -27.14 -7.63
CA GLN A 168 -4.76 -28.52 -7.16
C GLN A 168 -6.07 -29.33 -7.14
N GLU A 169 -7.25 -28.71 -7.05
CA GLU A 169 -8.54 -29.42 -7.10
C GLU A 169 -8.96 -29.89 -8.52
N HIS A 170 -8.22 -29.49 -9.57
CA HIS A 170 -8.53 -29.84 -10.96
C HIS A 170 -7.46 -30.72 -11.63
N ASN A 171 -6.50 -31.22 -10.84
CA ASN A 171 -5.50 -32.23 -11.23
C ASN A 171 -5.78 -33.52 -10.47
#